data_AF-A0A4S3KRL3-F1
#
_entry.id   AF-A0A4S3KRL3-F1
#
_cell.length_a   1.000
_cell.length_b   1.000
_cell.length_c   1.000
_cell.angle_alpha   90.00
_cell.angle_beta   90.00
_cell.angle_gamma   90.00
#
_symmetry.space_group_name_H-M   'P 1'
#
loop_
_entity.id
_entity.type
_entity.pdbx_description
1 polymer ?
#
loop_
_entity_poly.entity_id
_entity_poly.type
_entity_poly.pdbx_seq_one_letter_code
_entity_poly.pdbx_strand_id
1 'polypeptide(L)'
;MRPHQWPDGQEGCMLSRDEIRDFFKFLDTASDHQLAERRKHLEIMAGLYPSDSDGRRDARYYIRRIAEEQAVRVNVASVSAAYAARRARR
;
A
#
# COMPACT_ATOMS: atom_id res chain seq x y z
N MET A 1 21.33 4.25 -38.85
CA MET A 1 20.71 4.06 -37.51
C MET A 1 20.58 5.43 -36.87
N ARG A 2 19.37 5.86 -36.49
CA ARG A 2 19.19 7.13 -35.76
C ARG A 2 19.29 6.85 -34.24
N PRO A 3 19.98 7.70 -33.47
CA PRO A 3 20.03 7.55 -32.03
C PRO A 3 18.63 7.82 -31.43
N HIS A 4 18.21 6.96 -30.51
CA HIS A 4 16.97 7.13 -29.76
C HIS A 4 17.15 8.29 -28.78
N GLN A 5 16.63 9.45 -29.14
CA GLN A 5 16.56 10.61 -28.26
C GLN A 5 15.47 10.33 -27.21
N TRP A 6 15.90 10.16 -25.95
CA TRP A 6 14.99 10.19 -24.83
C TRP A 6 14.44 11.61 -24.67
N PRO A 7 13.13 11.80 -24.48
CA PRO A 7 12.59 13.12 -24.25
C PRO A 7 13.12 13.67 -22.92
N ASP A 8 13.78 14.82 -22.99
CA ASP A 8 14.20 15.62 -21.85
C ASP A 8 12.96 15.99 -21.03
N GLY A 9 12.79 15.32 -19.89
CA GLY A 9 11.62 15.50 -19.04
C GLY A 9 11.48 14.53 -17.87
N GLN A 10 12.39 13.57 -17.69
CA GLN A 10 12.49 12.82 -16.43
C GLN A 10 13.35 13.61 -15.43
N GLU A 11 12.86 14.78 -15.03
CA GLU A 11 13.17 15.26 -13.69
C GLU A 11 12.59 14.26 -12.70
N GLY A 12 13.35 13.92 -11.66
CA GLY A 12 12.97 12.94 -10.64
C GLY A 12 11.69 13.35 -9.91
N CYS A 13 10.54 13.04 -10.50
CA CYS A 13 9.24 13.44 -9.97
C CYS A 13 8.98 12.70 -8.65
N MET A 14 9.20 13.42 -7.55
CA MET A 14 8.40 13.21 -6.35
C MET A 14 6.93 13.17 -6.78
N LEU A 15 6.25 12.07 -6.45
CA LEU A 15 4.82 11.89 -6.71
C LEU A 15 4.06 13.18 -6.37
N SER A 16 3.28 13.68 -7.31
CA SER A 16 2.49 14.88 -7.10
C SER A 16 1.48 14.68 -5.97
N ARG A 17 1.03 15.76 -5.33
CA ARG A 17 0.10 15.68 -4.21
C ARG A 17 -1.24 15.02 -4.59
N ASP A 18 -1.62 15.09 -5.85
CA ASP A 18 -2.82 14.45 -6.39
C ASP A 18 -2.57 12.96 -6.70
N GLU A 19 -1.40 12.58 -7.23
CA GLU A 19 -1.01 11.16 -7.36
C GLU A 19 -0.89 10.46 -6.01
N ILE A 20 -0.38 11.16 -4.99
CA ILE A 20 -0.35 10.67 -3.61
C ILE A 20 -1.78 10.49 -3.09
N ARG A 21 -2.70 11.42 -3.38
CA ARG A 21 -4.11 11.32 -2.97
C ARG A 21 -4.84 10.18 -3.68
N ASP A 22 -4.57 9.98 -4.96
CA ASP A 22 -5.17 8.90 -5.74
C ASP A 22 -4.59 7.55 -5.36
N PHE A 23 -3.30 7.48 -5.01
CA PHE A 23 -2.71 6.31 -4.36
C PHE A 23 -3.35 6.03 -3.00
N PHE A 24 -3.61 7.04 -2.17
CA PHE A 24 -4.33 6.87 -0.90
C PHE A 24 -5.79 6.44 -1.12
N LYS A 25 -6.50 6.97 -2.12
CA LYS A 25 -7.85 6.50 -2.49
C LYS A 25 -7.84 5.07 -3.02
N PHE A 26 -6.83 4.67 -3.79
CA PHE A 26 -6.64 3.30 -4.23
C PHE A 26 -6.46 2.35 -3.04
N LEU A 27 -5.71 2.75 -2.00
CA LEU A 27 -5.62 2.00 -0.75
C LEU A 27 -6.96 1.96 0.01
N ASP A 28 -7.72 3.05 -0.01
CA ASP A 28 -9.05 3.18 0.63
C ASP A 28 -10.16 2.31 -0.03
N THR A 29 -9.92 1.72 -1.21
CA THR A 29 -10.91 0.86 -1.91
C THR A 29 -10.82 -0.63 -1.59
N ALA A 30 -9.76 -1.09 -0.94
CA ALA A 30 -9.63 -2.51 -0.63
C ALA A 30 -10.41 -2.85 0.65
N SER A 31 -11.39 -3.75 0.58
CA SER A 31 -12.00 -4.33 1.78
C SER A 31 -10.97 -5.15 2.56
N ASP A 32 -11.21 -5.40 3.84
CA ASP A 32 -10.32 -6.22 4.67
C ASP A 32 -10.14 -7.64 4.08
N HIS A 33 -11.18 -8.16 3.42
CA HIS A 33 -11.12 -9.40 2.68
C HIS A 33 -10.16 -9.31 1.48
N GLN A 34 -10.23 -8.23 0.70
CA GLN A 34 -9.31 -8.01 -0.42
C GLN A 34 -7.86 -7.84 0.04
N LEU A 35 -7.62 -7.20 1.20
CA LEU A 35 -6.29 -7.11 1.79
C LEU A 35 -5.77 -8.49 2.24
N ALA A 36 -6.63 -9.33 2.82
CA ALA A 36 -6.27 -10.69 3.22
C ALA A 36 -5.91 -11.56 2.00
N GLU A 37 -6.72 -11.54 0.95
CA GLU A 37 -6.44 -12.28 -0.29
C GLU A 37 -5.17 -11.80 -0.99
N ARG A 38 -4.95 -10.47 -1.05
CA ARG A 38 -3.72 -9.89 -1.60
C ARG A 38 -2.48 -10.32 -0.81
N ARG A 39 -2.55 -10.30 0.52
CA ARG A 39 -1.46 -10.78 1.38
C ARG A 39 -1.14 -12.25 1.10
N LYS A 40 -2.16 -13.11 1.01
CA LYS A 40 -2.01 -14.52 0.69
C LYS A 40 -1.31 -14.74 -0.66
N HIS A 41 -1.70 -14.00 -1.70
CA HIS A 41 -1.04 -14.08 -3.00
C HIS A 41 0.42 -13.64 -2.94
N LEU A 42 0.73 -12.57 -2.22
CA LEU A 42 2.10 -12.10 -2.05
C LEU A 42 2.96 -13.07 -1.25
N GLU A 43 2.40 -13.74 -0.24
CA GLU A 43 3.09 -14.79 0.52
C GLU A 43 3.45 -15.98 -0.38
N ILE A 44 2.53 -16.39 -1.28
CA ILE A 44 2.81 -17.41 -2.30
C ILE A 44 3.92 -16.93 -3.25
N MET A 45 3.82 -15.72 -3.79
CA MET A 45 4.83 -15.15 -4.70
C MET A 45 6.21 -15.09 -4.03
N ALA A 46 6.29 -14.66 -2.78
CA ALA A 46 7.53 -14.61 -2.01
C ALA A 46 8.16 -15.99 -1.74
N GLY A 47 7.35 -17.06 -1.76
CA GLY A 47 7.80 -18.44 -1.68
C GLY A 47 8.28 -19.01 -3.02
N LEU A 48 7.78 -18.49 -4.14
CA LEU A 48 8.17 -18.91 -5.49
C LEU A 48 9.46 -18.22 -5.97
N TYR A 49 9.74 -17.00 -5.49
CA TYR A 49 10.93 -16.28 -5.88
C TYR A 49 12.20 -16.78 -5.16
N PRO A 50 13.35 -16.83 -5.86
CA PRO A 50 14.65 -17.10 -5.24
C PRO A 50 14.96 -16.14 -4.09
N SER A 51 15.75 -16.61 -3.13
CA SER A 51 15.90 -15.92 -1.85
C SER A 51 16.39 -14.46 -1.94
N ASP A 52 17.23 -14.17 -2.92
CA ASP A 52 17.88 -12.87 -3.12
C ASP A 52 17.34 -12.12 -4.34
N SER A 53 16.24 -12.57 -4.93
CA SER A 53 15.66 -11.89 -6.08
C SER A 53 14.93 -10.60 -5.67
N ASP A 54 14.96 -9.62 -6.56
CA ASP A 54 14.21 -8.38 -6.39
C ASP A 54 12.71 -8.66 -6.24
N GLY A 55 12.16 -9.63 -6.98
CA GLY A 55 10.77 -10.05 -6.86
C GLY A 55 10.38 -10.53 -5.46
N ARG A 56 11.28 -11.23 -4.74
CA ARG A 56 11.03 -11.62 -3.35
C ARG A 56 11.07 -10.42 -2.41
N ARG A 57 11.97 -9.48 -2.64
CA ARG A 57 12.11 -8.24 -1.86
C ARG A 57 10.85 -7.39 -2.02
N ASP A 58 10.35 -7.24 -3.23
CA ASP A 58 9.14 -6.50 -3.55
C ASP A 58 7.92 -7.16 -2.91
N ALA A 59 7.77 -8.49 -3.04
CA ALA A 59 6.67 -9.21 -2.41
C ALA A 59 6.65 -9.01 -0.87
N ARG A 60 7.82 -9.09 -0.22
CA ARG A 60 7.95 -8.80 1.22
C ARG A 60 7.63 -7.36 1.58
N TYR A 61 8.05 -6.41 0.75
CA TYR A 61 7.73 -5.01 0.94
C TYR A 61 6.20 -4.80 0.91
N TYR A 62 5.50 -5.36 -0.07
CA TYR A 62 4.03 -5.24 -0.15
C TYR A 62 3.30 -5.96 0.98
N ILE A 63 3.78 -7.13 1.43
CA ILE A 63 3.24 -7.80 2.63
C ILE A 63 3.32 -6.87 3.86
N ARG A 64 4.47 -6.23 4.05
CA ARG A 64 4.67 -5.27 5.14
C ARG A 64 3.71 -4.08 5.03
N ARG A 65 3.53 -3.54 3.83
CA ARG A 65 2.59 -2.42 3.59
C ARG A 65 1.15 -2.79 3.92
N ILE A 66 0.70 -3.98 3.56
CA ILE A 66 -0.64 -4.48 3.93
C ILE A 66 -0.77 -4.59 5.46
N ALA A 67 0.25 -5.09 6.15
CA ALA A 67 0.23 -5.20 7.61
C ALA A 67 0.17 -3.82 8.30
N GLU A 68 0.95 -2.85 7.81
CA GLU A 68 0.90 -1.46 8.28
C GLU A 68 -0.49 -0.85 8.08
N GLU A 69 -1.11 -1.07 6.92
CA GLU A 69 -2.46 -0.59 6.63
C GLU A 69 -3.52 -1.19 7.56
N GLN A 70 -3.48 -2.51 7.78
CA GLN A 70 -4.38 -3.20 8.70
C GLN A 70 -4.26 -2.64 10.13
N ALA A 71 -3.03 -2.39 10.60
CA ALA A 71 -2.80 -1.80 11.91
C ALA A 71 -3.38 -0.37 12.02
N VAL A 72 -3.22 0.45 10.98
CA VAL A 72 -3.80 1.80 10.92
C VAL A 72 -5.33 1.74 10.94
N ARG A 73 -5.96 0.85 10.19
CA ARG A 73 -7.43 0.67 10.18
C ARG A 73 -7.97 0.34 11.57
N VAL A 74 -7.32 -0.60 12.28
CA VAL A 74 -7.67 -0.95 13.67
C VAL A 74 -7.55 0.25 14.60
N ASN A 75 -6.46 1.02 14.49
CA ASN A 75 -6.25 2.22 15.30
C ASN A 75 -7.33 3.28 15.05
N VAL A 76 -7.65 3.57 13.80
CA VAL A 76 -8.69 4.54 13.42
C VAL A 76 -10.07 4.09 13.93
N ALA A 77 -10.42 2.82 13.75
CA ALA A 77 -11.67 2.26 14.26
C ALA A 77 -11.77 2.39 15.79
N SER A 78 -10.69 2.08 16.50
CA SER A 78 -10.61 2.15 17.97
C SER A 78 -10.78 3.58 18.48
N VAL A 79 -10.08 4.55 17.87
CA VAL A 79 -10.17 5.97 18.22
C VAL A 79 -11.58 6.51 17.94
N SER A 80 -12.17 6.13 16.80
CA SER A 80 -13.51 6.55 16.41
C SER A 80 -14.57 6.03 17.37
N ALA A 81 -14.48 4.75 17.76
CA ALA A 81 -15.36 4.14 18.75
C ALA A 81 -15.24 4.81 20.13
N ALA A 82 -14.01 5.10 20.58
CA ALA A 82 -13.76 5.80 21.83
C ALA A 82 -14.36 7.22 21.83
N TYR A 83 -14.26 7.94 20.71
CA TYR A 83 -14.87 9.26 20.55
C TYR A 83 -16.39 9.20 20.58
N ALA A 84 -17.00 8.26 19.86
CA ALA A 84 -18.45 8.04 19.86
C ALA A 84 -18.99 7.72 21.27
N ALA A 85 -18.30 6.83 21.99
CA ALA A 85 -18.66 6.46 23.37
C ALA A 85 -18.58 7.64 24.34
N ARG A 86 -17.61 8.54 24.18
CA ARG A 86 -17.51 9.78 24.99
C ARG A 86 -18.63 10.75 24.67
N ARG A 87 -19.02 10.88 23.40
CA ARG A 87 -20.12 11.76 22.98
C ARG A 87 -21.46 11.29 23.55
N ALA A 88 -21.71 9.98 23.59
CA ALA A 88 -22.97 9.42 24.10
C ALA A 88 -23.17 9.57 25.62
N ARG A 89 -22.15 9.98 26.38
CA ARG A 89 -22.21 10.19 27.83
C ARG A 89 -22.44 11.66 28.24
N ARG A 90 -22.62 12.56 27.28
CA ARG A 90 -22.97 13.98 27.48
C ARG A 90 -24.40 14.21 27.08
#